data_AF-A0A5S3QLB4-F1
#
_entry.id   AF-A0A5S3QLB4-F1
#
_cell.length_a   1.000
_cell.length_b   1.000
_cell.length_c   1.000
_cell.angle_alpha   90.00
_cell.angle_beta   90.00
_cell.angle_gamma   90.00
#
_symmetry.space_group_name_H-M   'P 1'
#
loop_
_entity.id
_entity.type
_entity.pdbx_description
1 polymer ?
#
loop_
_entity_poly.entity_id
_entity_poly.type
_entity_poly.pdbx_seq_one_letter_code
_entity_poly.pdbx_strand_id
1 'polypeptide(L)'
;MKNYLLTLWNTLDPVYYNFTRLHNVADHDRNKTIFRVRLTKYKGSFVILEDGTAIRKNDVLLKIHLHNVRMIRELKNCKSQVQRALVLYRMVRNDLQHLSSYIEGHPRCHDIKAIIGITMLDKGTRRLGFEAFAIKNRYYRLFKQLTCAFINFIAGRADRTPPCYLFMSTNRLLNHSERTS
;
A
#
# COMPACT_ATOMS: atom_id res chain seq x y z
N MET A 1 8.79 -25.83 -24.46
CA MET A 1 8.11 -24.51 -24.58
C MET A 1 7.98 -23.72 -23.28
N LYS A 2 7.97 -24.32 -22.07
CA LYS A 2 7.87 -23.59 -20.79
C LYS A 2 9.14 -22.82 -20.35
N ASN A 3 10.33 -23.22 -20.84
CA ASN A 3 11.60 -22.57 -20.45
C ASN A 3 11.78 -21.16 -21.03
N TYR A 4 11.24 -20.89 -22.23
CA TYR A 4 11.33 -19.56 -22.85
C TYR A 4 10.54 -18.49 -22.09
N LEU A 5 9.42 -18.87 -21.48
CA LEU A 5 8.63 -17.96 -20.62
C LEU A 5 9.40 -17.62 -19.34
N LEU A 6 10.15 -18.56 -18.76
CA LEU A 6 10.98 -18.34 -17.57
C LEU A 6 12.22 -17.51 -17.87
N THR A 7 12.90 -17.73 -19.00
CA THR A 7 14.04 -16.88 -19.41
C THR A 7 13.60 -15.48 -19.79
N LEU A 8 12.46 -15.33 -20.48
CA LEU A 8 11.88 -14.02 -20.80
C LEU A 8 11.43 -13.28 -19.54
N TRP A 9 10.85 -13.99 -18.56
CA TRP A 9 10.49 -13.44 -17.27
C TRP A 9 11.73 -13.01 -16.47
N ASN A 10 12.80 -13.82 -16.44
CA ASN A 10 14.06 -13.50 -15.77
C ASN A 10 14.85 -12.36 -16.44
N THR A 11 14.66 -12.09 -17.73
CA THR A 11 15.26 -10.92 -18.41
C THR A 11 14.42 -9.66 -18.26
N LEU A 12 13.10 -9.79 -18.19
CA LEU A 12 12.20 -8.67 -17.92
C LEU A 12 12.20 -8.24 -16.46
N ASP A 13 12.46 -9.15 -15.51
CA ASP A 13 12.51 -8.86 -14.08
C ASP A 13 13.52 -7.74 -13.71
N PRO A 14 14.80 -7.77 -14.14
CA PRO A 14 15.74 -6.70 -13.86
C PRO A 14 15.31 -5.36 -14.46
N VAL A 15 14.76 -5.36 -15.68
CA VAL A 15 14.23 -4.14 -16.32
C VAL A 15 13.03 -3.61 -15.55
N TYR A 16 12.12 -4.49 -15.14
CA TYR A 16 10.96 -4.17 -14.32
C TYR A 16 11.37 -3.62 -12.95
N TYR A 17 12.32 -4.25 -12.24
CA TYR A 17 12.84 -3.78 -10.95
C TYR A 17 13.57 -2.43 -11.09
N ASN A 18 14.34 -2.23 -12.15
CA ASN A 18 15.10 -0.99 -12.35
C ASN A 18 14.18 0.20 -12.73
N PHE A 19 13.15 -0.03 -13.57
CA PHE A 19 12.13 0.97 -13.86
C PHE A 19 11.16 1.21 -12.69
N THR A 20 11.03 0.24 -11.78
CA THR A 20 10.12 0.37 -10.64
C THR A 20 10.72 1.04 -9.41
N ARG A 21 11.99 1.49 -9.38
CA ARG A 21 12.60 2.31 -8.30
C ARG A 21 11.97 2.01 -6.91
N LEU A 22 11.83 0.73 -6.57
CA LEU A 22 11.09 0.29 -5.40
C LEU A 22 12.11 0.25 -4.26
N HIS A 23 12.19 1.33 -3.49
CA HIS A 23 13.03 1.37 -2.31
C HIS A 23 12.27 0.65 -1.19
N ASN A 24 12.81 -0.46 -0.69
CA ASN A 24 12.29 -0.98 0.58
C ASN A 24 12.47 0.14 1.64
N VAL A 25 11.51 0.29 2.56
CA VAL A 25 11.80 0.95 3.84
C VAL A 25 12.84 0.06 4.50
N ALA A 26 14.11 0.34 4.23
CA ALA A 26 15.18 -0.23 4.99
C ALA A 26 15.07 0.43 6.35
N ASP A 27 14.48 -0.31 7.27
CA ASP A 27 14.70 -0.07 8.68
C ASP A 27 16.23 -0.13 8.90
N HIS A 28 16.74 0.81 9.69
CA HIS A 28 18.15 0.87 10.09
C HIS A 28 18.53 -0.41 10.85
N ASP A 29 17.52 -1.12 11.36
CA ASP A 29 17.63 -2.42 11.98
C ASP A 29 16.96 -3.51 11.11
N ARG A 30 17.48 -4.74 11.11
CA ARG A 30 17.12 -5.78 10.13
C ARG A 30 15.71 -6.39 10.29
N ASN A 31 14.73 -5.66 10.83
CA ASN A 31 13.33 -6.05 10.99
C ASN A 31 12.41 -5.38 9.94
N LYS A 32 12.32 -6.01 8.77
CA LYS A 32 11.51 -5.57 7.62
C LYS A 32 10.04 -5.32 7.99
N THR A 33 9.58 -4.07 8.09
CA THR A 33 8.16 -3.70 8.20
C THR A 33 7.31 -4.40 7.14
N ILE A 34 6.00 -4.56 7.38
CA ILE A 34 5.05 -5.06 6.39
C ILE A 34 4.84 -4.08 5.24
N PHE A 35 5.29 -2.83 5.38
CA PHE A 35 5.19 -1.83 4.34
C PHE A 35 6.43 -1.82 3.46
N ARG A 36 6.21 -2.02 2.15
CA ARG A 36 7.14 -1.58 1.12
C ARG A 36 6.68 -0.23 0.62
N VAL A 37 7.59 0.72 0.49
CA VAL A 37 7.25 2.07 0.05
C VAL A 37 7.91 2.44 -1.26
N ARG A 38 7.43 3.51 -1.88
CA ARG A 38 8.11 4.14 -3.01
C ARG A 38 7.58 5.56 -3.19
N LEU A 39 8.47 6.51 -3.46
CA LEU A 39 8.04 7.82 -3.94
C LEU A 39 7.43 7.72 -5.34
N THR A 40 6.22 8.25 -5.50
CA THR A 40 5.50 8.28 -6.77
C THR A 40 4.93 9.66 -7.03
N LYS A 41 4.80 10.02 -8.31
CA LYS A 41 3.99 11.17 -8.72
C LYS A 41 2.54 10.73 -8.86
N TYR A 42 1.61 11.46 -8.27
CA TYR A 42 0.19 11.16 -8.36
C TYR A 42 -0.33 11.37 -9.78
N LYS A 43 -1.10 10.41 -10.31
CA LYS A 43 -1.68 10.49 -11.67
C LYS A 43 -3.20 10.37 -11.68
N GLY A 44 -3.83 10.30 -10.50
CA GLY A 44 -5.28 10.22 -10.38
C GLY A 44 -5.97 11.57 -10.48
N SER A 45 -7.29 11.55 -10.25
CA SER A 45 -8.12 12.76 -10.20
C SER A 45 -7.84 13.57 -8.94
N PHE A 46 -8.06 14.88 -8.98
CA PHE A 46 -8.01 15.71 -7.78
C PHE A 46 -8.84 15.14 -6.61
N VAL A 47 -8.26 15.14 -5.41
CA VAL A 47 -8.85 14.65 -4.16
C VAL A 47 -8.56 15.65 -3.05
N ILE A 48 -9.53 15.92 -2.18
CA ILE A 48 -9.34 16.67 -0.93
C ILE A 48 -9.60 15.69 0.22
N LEU A 49 -8.66 15.61 1.15
CA LEU A 49 -8.78 14.79 2.36
C LEU A 49 -9.57 15.52 3.46
N GLU A 50 -10.05 14.79 4.46
CA GLU A 50 -10.82 15.35 5.59
C GLU A 50 -10.07 16.47 6.33
N ASP A 51 -8.75 16.42 6.36
CA ASP A 51 -7.89 17.43 6.99
C ASP A 51 -7.60 18.65 6.09
N GLY A 52 -8.24 18.74 4.92
CA GLY A 52 -8.05 19.80 3.94
C GLY A 52 -6.88 19.59 2.98
N THR A 53 -6.11 18.50 3.12
CA THR A 53 -4.99 18.21 2.21
C THR A 53 -5.48 17.97 0.80
N ALA A 54 -5.12 18.86 -0.12
CA ALA A 54 -5.58 18.84 -1.51
C ALA A 54 -4.58 18.13 -2.44
N ILE A 55 -4.80 16.87 -2.79
CA ILE A 55 -3.91 16.05 -3.63
C ILE A 55 -4.18 16.30 -5.13
N ARG A 56 -3.15 16.77 -5.85
CA ARG A 56 -3.20 17.11 -7.28
C ARG A 56 -2.30 16.23 -8.13
N LYS A 57 -2.58 16.18 -9.43
CA LYS A 57 -1.76 15.46 -10.41
C LYS A 57 -0.31 15.96 -10.34
N ASN A 58 0.62 15.02 -10.31
CA ASN A 58 2.06 15.17 -10.15
C ASN A 58 2.58 15.48 -8.73
N ASP A 59 1.69 15.63 -7.74
CA ASP A 59 2.11 15.71 -6.34
C ASP A 59 2.92 14.45 -5.96
N VAL A 60 3.96 14.65 -5.14
CA VAL A 60 4.81 13.56 -4.67
C VAL A 60 4.12 12.89 -3.48
N LEU A 61 3.82 11.61 -3.64
CA LEU A 61 3.18 10.77 -2.63
C LEU A 61 4.09 9.61 -2.27
N LEU A 62 3.97 9.13 -1.05
CA LEU A 62 4.61 7.89 -0.62
C LEU A 62 3.65 6.72 -0.86
N LYS A 63 3.94 5.90 -1.86
CA LYS A 63 3.11 4.73 -2.17
C LYS A 63 3.44 3.59 -1.24
N ILE A 64 2.45 3.05 -0.53
CA ILE A 64 2.59 1.87 0.33
C ILE A 64 2.07 0.60 -0.34
N HIS A 65 2.74 -0.51 -0.05
CA HIS A 65 2.38 -1.86 -0.46
C HIS A 65 2.58 -2.82 0.72
N LEU A 66 1.63 -3.71 0.96
CA LEU A 66 1.77 -4.72 2.01
C LEU A 66 2.62 -5.90 1.54
N HIS A 67 3.51 -6.39 2.41
CA HIS A 67 4.37 -7.53 2.15
C HIS A 67 3.56 -8.84 2.24
N ASN A 68 2.94 -9.24 1.13
CA ASN A 68 2.07 -10.43 1.06
C ASN A 68 2.65 -11.69 1.73
N VAL A 69 3.95 -11.99 1.53
CA VAL A 69 4.59 -13.17 2.16
C VAL A 69 4.62 -13.09 3.69
N ARG A 70 4.93 -11.92 4.27
CA ARG A 70 4.94 -11.73 5.73
C ARG A 70 3.51 -11.81 6.27
N MET A 71 2.55 -11.19 5.59
CA MET A 71 1.13 -11.32 5.95
C MET A 71 0.66 -12.79 5.96
N ILE A 72 1.01 -13.57 4.94
CA ILE A 72 0.64 -15.00 4.89
C ILE A 72 1.24 -15.76 6.08
N ARG A 73 2.49 -15.49 6.45
CA ARG A 73 3.18 -16.12 7.58
C ARG A 73 2.50 -15.78 8.91
N GLU A 74 2.27 -14.50 9.18
CA GLU A 74 1.67 -14.02 10.44
C GLU A 74 0.20 -14.45 10.57
N LEU A 75 -0.53 -14.50 9.45
CA LEU A 75 -1.96 -14.88 9.43
C LEU A 75 -2.18 -16.39 9.30
N LYS A 76 -1.12 -17.21 9.21
CA LYS A 76 -1.20 -18.67 9.04
C LYS A 76 -1.92 -19.34 10.21
N ASN A 77 -1.68 -18.86 11.42
CA ASN A 77 -2.22 -19.45 12.66
C ASN A 77 -3.60 -18.88 13.05
N CYS A 78 -4.11 -17.89 12.32
CA CYS A 78 -5.42 -17.31 12.61
C CYS A 78 -6.53 -18.25 12.13
N LYS A 79 -7.39 -18.66 13.07
CA LYS A 79 -8.47 -19.63 12.83
C LYS A 79 -9.75 -18.99 12.29
N SER A 80 -9.98 -17.69 12.58
CA SER A 80 -11.18 -16.96 12.14
C SER A 80 -10.85 -15.72 11.30
N GLN A 81 -11.80 -15.29 10.46
CA GLN A 81 -11.66 -14.06 9.68
C GLN A 81 -11.55 -12.81 10.58
N VAL A 82 -12.26 -12.80 11.71
CA VAL A 82 -12.20 -11.71 12.70
C VAL A 82 -10.80 -11.64 13.32
N GLN A 83 -10.24 -12.77 13.72
CA GLN A 83 -8.87 -12.83 14.26
C GLN A 83 -7.84 -12.33 13.23
N ARG A 84 -7.99 -12.74 11.95
CA ARG A 84 -7.15 -12.25 10.86
C ARG A 84 -7.22 -10.73 10.71
N ALA A 85 -8.42 -10.17 10.71
CA ALA A 85 -8.63 -8.72 10.58
C ALA A 85 -8.00 -7.95 11.76
N LEU A 86 -8.15 -8.47 12.99
CA LEU A 86 -7.57 -7.85 14.18
C LEU A 86 -6.04 -7.89 14.18
N VAL A 87 -5.44 -9.02 13.82
CA VAL A 87 -3.98 -9.17 13.70
C VAL A 87 -3.45 -8.22 12.62
N LEU A 88 -4.08 -8.20 11.45
CA LEU A 88 -3.70 -7.28 10.37
C LEU A 88 -3.80 -5.82 10.80
N TYR A 89 -4.88 -5.44 11.48
CA TYR A 89 -5.06 -4.08 12.00
C TYR A 89 -3.93 -3.68 12.96
N ARG A 90 -3.55 -4.55 13.90
CA ARG A 90 -2.46 -4.30 14.84
C ARG A 90 -1.12 -4.15 14.13
N MET A 91 -0.81 -5.04 13.19
CA MET A 91 0.43 -4.98 12.44
C MET A 91 0.53 -3.70 11.61
N VAL A 92 -0.55 -3.33 10.92
CA VAL A 92 -0.62 -2.09 10.14
C VAL A 92 -0.46 -0.87 11.05
N ARG A 93 -1.13 -0.84 12.21
CA ARG A 93 -1.02 0.26 13.18
C ARG A 93 0.41 0.44 13.68
N ASN A 94 1.08 -0.64 14.09
CA ASN A 94 2.45 -0.56 14.58
C ASN A 94 3.40 -0.08 13.48
N ASP A 95 3.25 -0.61 12.27
CA ASP A 95 4.13 -0.25 11.16
C ASP A 95 3.86 1.16 10.61
N LEU A 96 2.72 1.79 10.93
CA LEU A 96 2.47 3.20 10.62
C LEU A 96 3.37 4.13 11.45
N GLN A 97 3.74 3.74 12.68
CA GLN A 97 4.71 4.50 13.49
C GLN A 97 6.11 4.42 12.86
N HIS A 98 6.50 3.25 12.35
CA HIS A 98 7.75 3.16 11.59
C HIS A 98 7.71 3.96 10.29
N LEU A 99 6.53 4.06 9.67
CA LEU A 99 6.33 4.87 8.47
C LEU A 99 6.43 6.37 8.75
N SER A 100 6.01 6.86 9.93
CA SER A 100 6.17 8.27 10.30
C SER A 100 7.64 8.64 10.41
N SER A 101 8.42 7.88 11.18
CA SER A 101 9.86 8.10 11.33
C SER A 101 10.60 8.00 9.99
N TYR A 102 10.19 7.07 9.12
CA TYR A 102 10.75 6.99 7.76
C TYR A 102 10.49 8.25 6.93
N ILE A 103 9.29 8.84 7.02
CA ILE A 103 8.95 10.06 6.30
C ILE A 103 9.73 11.24 6.85
N GLU A 104 9.80 11.40 8.16
CA GLU A 104 10.53 12.50 8.82
C GLU A 104 12.03 12.48 8.47
N GLY A 105 12.64 11.30 8.47
CA GLY A 105 14.05 11.12 8.11
C GLY A 105 14.33 11.13 6.59
N HIS A 106 13.31 11.20 5.74
CA HIS A 106 13.53 11.15 4.29
C HIS A 106 14.09 12.48 3.76
N PRO A 107 15.11 12.51 2.89
CA PRO A 107 15.66 13.74 2.29
C PRO A 107 14.66 14.59 1.46
N ARG A 108 13.44 14.08 1.29
CA ARG A 108 12.36 14.70 0.51
C ARG A 108 11.07 14.75 1.32
N CYS A 109 11.16 14.71 2.65
CA CYS A 109 10.03 14.71 3.57
C CYS A 109 9.03 15.83 3.23
N HIS A 110 9.53 17.04 2.97
CA HIS A 110 8.72 18.21 2.59
C HIS A 110 7.99 18.08 1.25
N ASP A 111 8.50 17.26 0.32
CA ASP A 111 7.82 17.00 -0.95
C ASP A 111 6.66 16.00 -0.78
N ILE A 112 6.74 15.12 0.21
CA ILE A 112 5.79 14.02 0.42
C ILE A 112 4.52 14.60 1.04
N LYS A 113 3.48 14.74 0.20
CA LYS A 113 2.21 15.34 0.63
C LYS A 113 1.29 14.39 1.37
N ALA A 114 1.28 13.13 0.92
CA ALA A 114 0.43 12.09 1.50
C ALA A 114 0.96 10.70 1.17
N ILE A 115 0.50 9.72 1.93
CA ILE A 115 0.62 8.31 1.66
C ILE A 115 -0.50 7.88 0.70
N ILE A 116 -0.18 6.99 -0.24
CA ILE A 116 -1.14 6.39 -1.16
C ILE A 116 -1.03 4.86 -1.20
N GLY A 117 -2.16 4.18 -1.12
CA GLY A 117 -2.29 2.74 -1.32
C GLY A 117 -3.38 2.40 -2.33
N ILE A 118 -3.42 1.13 -2.74
CA ILE A 118 -4.59 0.55 -3.42
C ILE A 118 -5.00 -0.66 -2.60
N THR A 119 -6.26 -0.72 -2.21
CA THR A 119 -6.81 -1.81 -1.41
C THR A 119 -8.16 -2.25 -1.97
N MET A 120 -8.50 -3.51 -1.71
CA MET A 120 -9.85 -4.06 -1.89
C MET A 120 -10.59 -4.10 -0.54
N LEU A 121 -9.84 -3.98 0.56
CA LEU A 121 -10.35 -3.92 1.92
C LEU A 121 -10.46 -2.46 2.34
N ASP A 122 -11.68 -1.92 2.32
CA ASP A 122 -12.01 -0.59 2.82
C ASP A 122 -12.39 -0.61 4.32
N LYS A 123 -12.95 -1.74 4.79
CA LYS A 123 -13.42 -1.89 6.16
C LYS A 123 -12.26 -1.79 7.15
N GLY A 124 -12.38 -0.84 8.08
CA GLY A 124 -11.43 -0.64 9.18
C GLY A 124 -10.22 0.24 8.85
N THR A 125 -10.01 0.63 7.59
CA THR A 125 -8.89 1.51 7.21
C THR A 125 -9.07 2.94 7.75
N ARG A 126 -10.33 3.41 7.87
CA ARG A 126 -10.65 4.71 8.48
C ARG A 126 -10.19 4.83 9.93
N ARG A 127 -10.26 3.74 10.71
CA ARG A 127 -9.77 3.69 12.09
C ARG A 127 -8.24 3.76 12.20
N LEU A 128 -7.54 3.47 11.11
CA LEU A 128 -6.09 3.64 11.01
C LEU A 128 -5.72 5.06 10.53
N GLY A 129 -6.70 5.92 10.23
CA GLY A 129 -6.50 7.27 9.71
C GLY A 129 -6.45 7.36 8.19
N PHE A 130 -6.77 6.28 7.47
CA PHE A 130 -6.84 6.31 6.02
C PHE A 130 -8.23 6.71 5.51
N GLU A 131 -8.26 7.34 4.35
CA GLU A 131 -9.46 7.71 3.62
C GLU A 131 -9.53 6.95 2.29
N ALA A 132 -10.65 6.29 2.04
CA ALA A 132 -10.84 5.46 0.85
C ALA A 132 -11.57 6.25 -0.25
N PHE A 133 -11.02 6.24 -1.46
CA PHE A 133 -11.59 6.93 -2.62
C PHE A 133 -11.71 5.98 -3.81
N ALA A 134 -12.86 6.00 -4.48
CA ALA A 134 -13.06 5.20 -5.67
C ALA A 134 -12.10 5.59 -6.80
N ILE A 135 -11.56 4.60 -7.51
CA ILE A 135 -10.76 4.83 -8.71
C ILE A 135 -11.70 5.32 -9.82
N LYS A 136 -11.60 6.59 -10.20
CA LYS A 136 -12.47 7.20 -11.23
C LYS A 136 -12.22 6.68 -12.64
N ASN A 137 -10.98 6.36 -12.99
CA ASN A 137 -10.65 5.84 -14.33
C ASN A 137 -11.18 4.41 -14.48
N ARG A 138 -12.21 4.23 -15.31
CA ARG A 138 -12.89 2.95 -15.54
C ARG A 138 -11.97 1.86 -16.07
N TYR A 139 -11.10 2.19 -17.03
CA TYR A 139 -10.16 1.23 -17.62
C TYR A 139 -9.12 0.77 -16.59
N TYR A 140 -8.55 1.71 -15.83
CA TYR A 140 -7.58 1.38 -14.79
C TYR A 140 -8.21 0.56 -13.66
N ARG A 141 -9.44 0.91 -13.26
CA ARG A 141 -10.21 0.14 -12.27
C ARG A 141 -10.47 -1.28 -12.75
N LEU A 142 -10.92 -1.44 -14.00
CA LEU A 142 -11.20 -2.76 -14.58
C LEU A 142 -9.92 -3.60 -14.68
N PHE A 143 -8.82 -3.03 -15.16
CA PHE A 143 -7.51 -3.71 -15.22
C PHE A 143 -7.10 -4.27 -13.85
N LYS A 144 -7.24 -3.46 -12.79
CA LYS A 144 -6.94 -3.88 -11.42
C LYS A 144 -7.92 -4.93 -10.90
N GLN A 145 -9.19 -4.79 -11.22
CA GLN A 145 -10.22 -5.76 -10.86
C GLN A 145 -9.98 -7.11 -11.52
N LEU A 146 -9.63 -7.15 -12.81
CA LEU A 146 -9.31 -8.37 -13.54
C LEU A 146 -8.07 -9.06 -12.99
N THR A 147 -7.00 -8.30 -12.71
CA THR A 147 -5.78 -8.85 -12.11
C THR A 147 -6.09 -9.48 -10.74
N CYS A 148 -6.93 -8.83 -9.94
CA CYS A 148 -7.31 -9.36 -8.64
C CYS A 148 -8.26 -10.55 -8.75
N ALA A 149 -9.22 -10.53 -9.67
CA ALA A 149 -10.11 -11.65 -9.94
C ALA A 149 -9.33 -12.90 -10.36
N PHE A 150 -8.29 -12.74 -11.17
CA PHE A 150 -7.39 -13.81 -11.55
C PHE A 150 -6.64 -14.40 -10.33
N ILE A 151 -6.10 -13.53 -9.46
CA ILE A 151 -5.45 -13.96 -8.22
C ILE A 151 -6.45 -14.68 -7.29
N ASN A 152 -7.66 -14.15 -7.14
CA ASN A 152 -8.70 -14.72 -6.30
C ASN A 152 -9.19 -16.07 -6.83
N PHE A 153 -9.29 -16.23 -8.16
CA PHE A 153 -9.59 -17.50 -8.81
C PHE A 153 -8.53 -18.55 -8.48
N ILE A 154 -7.25 -18.22 -8.62
CA ILE A 154 -6.14 -19.13 -8.24
C ILE A 154 -6.16 -19.43 -6.74
N ALA A 155 -6.48 -18.44 -5.91
CA ALA A 155 -6.48 -18.57 -4.45
C ALA A 155 -7.77 -19.18 -3.86
N GLY A 156 -8.76 -19.54 -4.69
CA GLY A 156 -10.06 -20.06 -4.24
C GLY A 156 -10.87 -19.07 -3.37
N ARG A 157 -10.66 -17.76 -3.55
CA ARG A 157 -11.37 -16.70 -2.80
C ARG A 157 -12.48 -16.09 -3.65
N ALA A 158 -13.64 -15.84 -3.04
CA ALA A 158 -14.80 -15.28 -3.72
C ALA A 158 -14.95 -13.74 -3.59
N ASP A 159 -13.89 -13.02 -3.20
CA ASP A 159 -13.97 -11.57 -3.01
C ASP A 159 -14.00 -10.84 -4.37
N ARG A 160 -14.99 -9.95 -4.54
CA ARG A 160 -15.27 -9.19 -5.77
C ARG A 160 -15.36 -7.67 -5.53
N THR A 161 -15.02 -7.21 -4.33
CA THR A 161 -15.00 -5.78 -3.98
C THR A 161 -14.15 -5.00 -5.01
N PRO A 162 -14.59 -3.84 -5.52
CA PRO A 162 -13.78 -3.09 -6.47
C PRO A 162 -12.58 -2.42 -5.78
N PRO A 163 -11.42 -2.29 -6.44
CA PRO A 163 -10.26 -1.62 -5.85
C PRO A 163 -10.54 -0.14 -5.64
N CYS A 164 -10.11 0.37 -4.48
CA CYS A 164 -10.13 1.79 -4.15
C CYS A 164 -8.73 2.30 -3.86
N TYR A 165 -8.54 3.61 -4.04
CA TYR A 165 -7.39 4.31 -3.50
C TYR A 165 -7.55 4.46 -1.99
N LEU A 166 -6.42 4.40 -1.30
CA LEU A 166 -6.31 4.68 0.11
C LEU A 166 -5.36 5.85 0.28
N PHE A 167 -5.78 6.92 0.95
CA PHE A 167 -4.94 8.09 1.21
C PHE A 167 -4.82 8.37 2.70
N MET A 168 -3.71 8.94 3.11
CA MET A 168 -3.51 9.50 4.44
C MET A 168 -2.52 10.65 4.30
N SER A 169 -2.86 11.86 4.77
CA SER A 169 -1.91 12.97 4.74
C SER A 169 -0.72 12.68 5.66
N THR A 170 0.42 13.29 5.35
CA THR A 170 1.59 13.23 6.24
C THR A 170 1.28 13.87 7.59
N ASN A 171 0.58 15.01 7.61
CA ASN A 171 0.13 15.66 8.85
C ASN A 171 -0.67 14.70 9.74
N ARG A 172 -1.64 13.97 9.17
CA ARG A 172 -2.46 13.01 9.92
C ARG A 172 -1.66 11.82 10.44
N LEU A 173 -0.66 11.36 9.67
CA LEU A 173 0.25 10.30 10.10
C LEU A 173 1.13 10.73 11.29
N LEU A 174 1.74 11.91 11.19
CA LEU A 174 2.61 12.45 12.24
C LEU A 174 1.85 12.65 13.55
N ASN A 175 0.65 13.26 13.47
CA ASN A 175 -0.24 13.40 14.61
C ASN A 175 -0.72 12.05 15.19
N HIS A 176 -0.76 10.98 14.38
CA HIS A 176 -1.13 9.64 14.86
C HIS A 176 -0.02 9.03 15.73
N SER A 177 1.23 9.31 15.39
CA SER A 177 2.43 8.86 16.13
C SER A 177 2.52 9.51 17.52
N GLU A 178 2.27 10.81 17.61
CA GLU A 178 2.31 11.57 18.87
C GLU A 178 1.25 11.13 19.88
N ARG A 179 0.06 10.70 19.42
CA ARG A 179 -1.04 10.25 20.30
C ARG A 179 -0.85 8.82 20.85
N THR A 180 0.16 8.10 20.38
CA THR A 180 0.42 6.70 20.76
C THR A 180 1.77 6.49 21.44
N SER A 181 2.54 7.56 21.60
CA SER A 181 3.77 7.61 22.41
C SER A 181 3.43 8.06 23.83
#